data_AF-A0A1X7T6Q4-F1
#
_entry.id   AF-A0A1X7T6Q4-F1
#
_cell.length_a   1.000
_cell.length_b   1.000
_cell.length_c   1.000
_cell.angle_alpha   90.00
_cell.angle_beta   90.00
_cell.angle_gamma   90.00
#
_symmetry.space_group_name_H-M   'P 1'
#
loop_
_entity.id
_entity.type
_entity.pdbx_description
1 polymer ?
#
loop_
_entity_poly.entity_id
_entity_poly.type
_entity_poly.pdbx_seq_one_letter_code
_entity_poly.pdbx_strand_id
1 'polypeptide(L)'
;MYISIILWFILGVRGRVKWYSDRVSLKSPSPVQCNEVISNINNNHKVIELEDSSTNSTVSLLSSTKLHALNLRRLEIWSTPLTNDCIQYLCMLLTNNKTIQELEISFHSISDRGVTNICQALERNSTLTSLDLYCNPLITSTSGQALSHLLLNNSSLVKLNLMKTSLSTESILFILQSIMDNKKVRRLRLDKRHKETCINTYPNYHLIQDRVDWL
;
A
#
# COMPACT_ATOMS: atom_id res chain seq x y z
N MET A 1 -4.96 25.59 -16.84
CA MET A 1 -5.72 24.55 -16.10
C MET A 1 -7.13 24.28 -16.64
N TYR A 2 -7.73 25.12 -17.50
CA TYR A 2 -9.08 24.89 -18.05
C TYR A 2 -9.14 24.15 -19.40
N ILE A 3 -8.01 23.97 -20.10
CA ILE A 3 -8.01 23.41 -21.46
C ILE A 3 -8.15 21.87 -21.47
N SER A 4 -7.63 21.12 -20.48
CA SER A 4 -7.68 19.64 -20.56
C SER A 4 -9.01 19.01 -20.14
N ILE A 5 -9.78 19.66 -19.26
CA ILE A 5 -11.12 19.19 -18.86
C ILE A 5 -12.09 19.19 -20.05
N ILE A 6 -12.00 20.18 -20.93
CA ILE A 6 -12.86 20.29 -22.11
C ILE A 6 -12.49 19.23 -23.16
N LEU A 7 -11.20 18.91 -23.31
CA LEU A 7 -10.73 17.90 -24.26
C LEU A 7 -11.22 16.48 -23.88
N TRP A 8 -11.29 16.16 -22.59
CA TRP A 8 -11.75 14.85 -22.12
C TRP A 8 -13.24 14.59 -22.33
N PHE A 9 -14.06 15.66 -22.28
CA PHE A 9 -15.48 15.58 -22.58
C PHE A 9 -15.73 15.22 -24.05
N ILE A 10 -14.90 15.74 -24.96
CA ILE A 10 -14.96 15.47 -26.41
C ILE A 10 -14.50 14.04 -26.74
N LEU A 11 -13.57 13.48 -25.97
CA LEU A 11 -13.02 12.13 -26.16
C LEU A 11 -13.82 11.02 -25.42
N GLY A 12 -14.93 11.35 -24.76
CA GLY A 12 -15.74 10.37 -24.02
C GLY A 12 -15.06 9.76 -22.80
N VAL A 13 -14.02 10.41 -22.27
CA VAL A 13 -13.23 9.91 -21.13
C VAL A 13 -14.03 10.14 -19.84
N ARG A 14 -14.48 9.05 -19.19
CA ARG A 14 -15.33 9.10 -17.98
C ARG A 14 -14.55 9.29 -16.67
N GLY A 15 -13.25 9.04 -16.67
CA GLY A 15 -12.39 9.17 -15.50
C GLY A 15 -12.20 10.62 -15.05
N ARG A 16 -11.86 10.82 -13.77
CA ARG A 16 -11.67 12.15 -13.18
C ARG A 16 -10.27 12.26 -12.60
N VAL A 17 -9.59 13.37 -12.91
CA VAL A 17 -8.34 13.76 -12.26
C VAL A 17 -8.57 15.07 -11.54
N LYS A 18 -8.21 15.13 -10.26
CA LYS A 18 -8.26 16.34 -9.44
C LYS A 18 -6.85 16.69 -8.97
N TRP A 19 -6.48 17.94 -9.18
CA TRP A 19 -5.22 18.50 -8.70
C TRP A 19 -5.49 19.35 -7.45
N TYR A 20 -4.68 19.14 -6.43
CA TYR A 20 -4.60 19.94 -5.22
C TYR A 20 -3.17 20.47 -5.10
N SER A 21 -2.93 21.38 -4.15
CA SER A 21 -1.60 22.01 -3.98
C SER A 21 -0.47 21.00 -3.76
N ASP A 22 -0.74 19.88 -3.09
CA ASP A 22 0.23 18.86 -2.72
C ASP A 22 -0.14 17.43 -3.17
N ARG A 23 -1.21 17.29 -3.96
CA ARG A 23 -1.78 15.97 -4.27
C ARG A 23 -2.41 15.94 -5.65
N VAL A 24 -2.34 14.78 -6.29
CA VAL A 24 -3.17 14.44 -7.46
C VAL A 24 -4.01 13.20 -7.15
N SER A 25 -5.30 13.27 -7.47
CA SER A 25 -6.27 12.20 -7.23
C SER A 25 -6.89 11.76 -8.55
N LEU A 26 -6.77 10.48 -8.88
CA LEU A 26 -7.24 9.88 -10.12
C LEU A 26 -8.33 8.86 -9.78
N LYS A 27 -9.59 9.15 -10.13
CA LYS A 27 -10.72 8.23 -9.97
C LYS A 27 -11.19 7.70 -11.32
N SER A 28 -11.14 6.38 -11.48
CA SER A 28 -11.40 5.68 -12.73
C SER A 28 -10.68 6.27 -13.95
N PRO A 29 -9.38 6.64 -13.84
CA PRO A 29 -8.69 7.32 -14.93
C PRO A 29 -8.57 6.44 -16.18
N SER A 30 -8.49 7.05 -17.35
CA SER A 30 -8.01 6.38 -18.56
C SER A 30 -6.47 6.39 -18.61
N PRO A 31 -5.83 5.54 -19.44
CA PRO A 31 -4.39 5.58 -19.67
C PRO A 31 -3.88 6.97 -20.10
N VAL A 32 -4.65 7.68 -20.91
CA VAL A 32 -4.33 9.04 -21.37
C VAL A 32 -4.29 10.02 -20.19
N GLN A 33 -5.24 9.92 -19.27
CA GLN A 33 -5.26 10.75 -18.06
C GLN A 33 -4.08 10.44 -17.14
N CYS A 34 -3.68 9.17 -17.00
CA CYS A 34 -2.48 8.80 -16.28
C CYS A 34 -1.22 9.43 -16.90
N ASN A 35 -1.08 9.37 -18.23
CA ASN A 35 0.05 9.96 -18.93
C ASN A 35 0.07 11.50 -18.83
N GLU A 36 -1.09 12.15 -18.84
CA GLU A 36 -1.19 13.59 -18.57
C GLU A 36 -0.74 13.93 -17.16
N VAL A 37 -1.15 13.14 -16.15
CA VAL A 37 -0.68 13.29 -14.77
C VAL A 37 0.83 13.13 -14.69
N ILE A 38 1.39 12.08 -15.29
CA ILE A 38 2.84 11.86 -15.36
C ILE A 38 3.55 13.04 -16.00
N SER A 39 3.00 13.63 -17.07
CA SER A 39 3.63 14.77 -17.75
C SER A 39 3.70 16.01 -16.86
N ASN A 40 2.66 16.27 -16.05
CA ASN A 40 2.51 17.51 -15.28
C ASN A 40 2.95 17.41 -13.82
N ILE A 41 2.98 16.20 -13.23
CA ILE A 41 3.37 16.01 -11.83
C ILE A 41 4.82 16.45 -11.60
N ASN A 42 5.07 17.01 -10.42
CA ASN A 42 6.34 17.58 -10.00
C ASN A 42 6.50 17.47 -8.47
N ASN A 43 7.62 17.94 -7.93
CA ASN A 43 7.98 17.79 -6.52
C ASN A 43 7.07 18.50 -5.50
N ASN A 44 6.15 19.37 -5.93
CA ASN A 44 5.13 19.93 -5.03
C ASN A 44 4.06 18.89 -4.68
N HIS A 45 3.78 17.95 -5.58
CA HIS A 45 2.80 16.89 -5.37
C HIS A 45 3.44 15.76 -4.57
N LYS A 46 3.06 15.66 -3.30
CA LYS A 46 3.53 14.66 -2.33
C LYS A 46 2.65 13.43 -2.27
N VAL A 47 1.41 13.52 -2.73
CA VAL A 47 0.44 12.42 -2.65
C VAL A 47 -0.11 12.09 -4.04
N ILE A 48 -0.15 10.80 -4.36
CA ILE A 48 -0.87 10.26 -5.51
C ILE A 48 -1.95 9.34 -4.96
N GLU A 49 -3.21 9.59 -5.34
CA GLU A 49 -4.34 8.71 -5.05
C GLU A 49 -4.84 8.10 -6.35
N LEU A 50 -5.01 6.78 -6.38
CA LEU A 50 -5.54 6.04 -7.51
C LEU A 50 -6.72 5.19 -7.04
N GLU A 51 -7.92 5.51 -7.52
CA GLU A 51 -9.16 4.85 -7.13
C GLU A 51 -9.88 4.27 -8.35
N ASP A 52 -10.49 3.10 -8.19
CA ASP A 52 -11.37 2.47 -9.19
C ASP A 52 -10.70 2.37 -10.58
N SER A 53 -9.39 2.11 -10.62
CA SER A 53 -8.58 2.18 -11.84
C SER A 53 -8.50 0.82 -12.55
N SER A 54 -8.54 0.86 -13.89
CA SER A 54 -8.30 -0.33 -14.72
C SER A 54 -6.82 -0.70 -14.73
N THR A 55 -6.50 -1.98 -14.97
CA THR A 55 -5.11 -2.46 -15.09
C THR A 55 -4.28 -1.61 -16.07
N ASN A 56 -4.82 -1.28 -17.24
CA ASN A 56 -4.08 -0.51 -18.24
C ASN A 56 -3.74 0.91 -17.75
N SER A 57 -4.69 1.56 -17.06
CA SER A 57 -4.46 2.88 -16.48
C SER A 57 -3.44 2.83 -15.36
N THR A 58 -3.52 1.82 -14.50
CA THR A 58 -2.58 1.59 -13.40
C THR A 58 -1.17 1.33 -13.91
N VAL A 59 -1.01 0.49 -14.95
CA VAL A 59 0.28 0.28 -15.62
C VAL A 59 0.81 1.58 -16.22
N SER A 60 -0.04 2.36 -16.91
CA SER A 60 0.38 3.64 -17.51
C SER A 60 0.93 4.63 -16.46
N LEU A 61 0.37 4.62 -15.25
CA LEU A 61 0.86 5.44 -14.15
C LEU A 61 2.14 4.87 -13.52
N LEU A 62 2.10 3.61 -13.06
CA LEU A 62 3.16 3.02 -12.24
C LEU A 62 4.42 2.66 -13.04
N SER A 63 4.32 2.41 -14.33
CA SER A 63 5.49 2.12 -15.18
C SER A 63 6.40 3.34 -15.42
N SER A 64 5.93 4.56 -15.10
CA SER A 64 6.71 5.77 -15.32
C SER A 64 7.87 5.89 -14.32
N THR A 65 9.09 5.85 -14.85
CA THR A 65 10.32 6.09 -14.06
C THR A 65 10.40 7.50 -13.49
N LYS A 66 9.60 8.45 -14.00
CA LYS A 66 9.52 9.81 -13.44
C LYS A 66 9.14 9.78 -11.96
N LEU A 67 8.27 8.85 -11.56
CA LEU A 67 7.85 8.69 -10.15
C LEU A 67 9.02 8.32 -9.23
N HIS A 68 10.09 7.71 -9.75
CA HIS A 68 11.26 7.32 -8.95
C HIS A 68 12.04 8.53 -8.42
N ALA A 69 12.03 9.65 -9.16
CA ALA A 69 12.79 10.86 -8.84
C ALA A 69 11.97 11.94 -8.12
N LEU A 70 10.65 11.74 -7.98
CA LEU A 70 9.78 12.69 -7.30
C LEU A 70 9.88 12.56 -5.79
N ASN A 71 9.73 13.68 -5.09
CA ASN A 71 9.66 13.75 -3.63
C ASN A 71 8.27 13.35 -3.11
N LEU A 72 7.77 12.18 -3.51
CA LEU A 72 6.49 11.62 -3.09
C LEU A 72 6.55 11.19 -1.62
N ARG A 73 5.56 11.57 -0.83
CA ARG A 73 5.41 11.14 0.57
C ARG A 73 4.50 9.93 0.69
N ARG A 74 3.40 9.91 -0.08
CA ARG A 74 2.35 8.90 0.03
C ARG A 74 1.83 8.45 -1.33
N LEU A 75 1.57 7.15 -1.45
CA LEU A 75 0.85 6.54 -2.56
C LEU A 75 -0.35 5.77 -2.00
N GLU A 76 -1.55 6.08 -2.48
CA GLU A 76 -2.81 5.44 -2.10
C GLU A 76 -3.44 4.77 -3.32
N ILE A 77 -3.78 3.49 -3.20
CA ILE A 77 -4.40 2.68 -4.25
C ILE A 77 -5.65 2.00 -3.66
N TRP A 78 -6.81 2.34 -4.18
CA TRP A 78 -8.11 1.87 -3.69
C TRP A 78 -8.92 1.22 -4.80
N SER A 79 -9.61 0.13 -4.49
CA SER A 79 -10.55 -0.53 -5.41
C SER A 79 -9.95 -0.77 -6.80
N THR A 80 -8.65 -1.06 -6.86
CA THR A 80 -7.86 -1.12 -8.10
C THR A 80 -7.12 -2.45 -8.12
N PRO A 81 -7.56 -3.42 -8.93
CA PRO A 81 -6.93 -4.73 -8.96
C PRO A 81 -5.50 -4.64 -9.50
N LEU A 82 -4.51 -4.92 -8.64
CA LEU A 82 -3.11 -4.92 -9.00
C LEU A 82 -2.71 -6.27 -9.58
N THR A 83 -2.48 -6.29 -10.90
CA THR A 83 -1.90 -7.46 -11.58
C THR A 83 -0.42 -7.60 -11.23
N ASN A 84 0.19 -8.73 -11.63
CA ASN A 84 1.62 -8.99 -11.41
C ASN A 84 2.50 -7.86 -11.97
N ASP A 85 2.19 -7.33 -13.15
CA ASP A 85 2.94 -6.23 -13.76
C ASP A 85 2.81 -4.95 -12.92
N CYS A 86 1.61 -4.62 -12.45
CA CYS A 86 1.39 -3.48 -11.57
C CYS A 86 2.22 -3.60 -10.28
N ILE A 87 2.25 -4.80 -9.70
CA ILE A 87 3.06 -5.09 -8.51
C ILE A 87 4.56 -4.96 -8.81
N GLN A 88 5.03 -5.45 -9.96
CA GLN A 88 6.43 -5.32 -10.34
C GLN A 88 6.85 -3.85 -10.45
N TYR A 89 6.05 -3.02 -11.13
CA TYR A 89 6.32 -1.58 -11.20
C TYR A 89 6.25 -0.90 -9.84
N LEU A 90 5.29 -1.28 -8.98
CA LEU A 90 5.22 -0.78 -7.62
C LEU A 90 6.46 -1.14 -6.79
N CYS A 91 6.93 -2.39 -6.86
CA CYS A 91 8.16 -2.83 -6.19
C CYS A 91 9.39 -2.05 -6.70
N MET A 92 9.48 -1.79 -8.01
CA MET A 92 10.52 -0.93 -8.59
C MET A 92 10.44 0.51 -8.06
N LEU A 93 9.24 1.08 -7.98
CA LEU A 93 9.02 2.41 -7.42
C LEU A 93 9.46 2.46 -5.95
N LEU A 94 9.04 1.50 -5.11
CA LEU A 94 9.44 1.43 -3.70
C LEU A 94 10.95 1.21 -3.52
N THR A 95 11.59 0.50 -4.43
CA THR A 95 13.04 0.26 -4.37
C THR A 95 13.82 1.52 -4.73
N ASN A 96 13.38 2.29 -5.72
CA ASN A 96 14.12 3.41 -6.27
C ASN A 96 13.77 4.77 -5.63
N ASN A 97 12.48 4.99 -5.30
CA ASN A 97 12.05 6.20 -4.65
C ASN A 97 12.45 6.17 -3.16
N LYS A 98 13.26 7.14 -2.74
CA LYS A 98 13.77 7.24 -1.36
C LYS A 98 13.01 8.25 -0.50
N THR A 99 11.79 8.59 -0.89
CA THR A 99 10.97 9.61 -0.20
C THR A 99 9.61 9.10 0.24
N ILE A 100 9.07 8.05 -0.40
CA ILE A 100 7.78 7.46 0.00
C ILE A 100 7.89 6.89 1.41
N GLN A 101 6.98 7.37 2.27
CA GLN A 101 6.89 7.00 3.68
C GLN A 101 5.62 6.21 3.98
N GLU A 102 4.58 6.36 3.17
CA GLU A 102 3.27 5.79 3.41
C GLU A 102 2.72 5.15 2.12
N LEU A 103 2.37 3.87 2.20
CA LEU A 103 1.76 3.11 1.12
C LEU A 103 0.44 2.54 1.63
N GLU A 104 -0.63 2.84 0.93
CA GLU A 104 -1.94 2.26 1.16
C GLU A 104 -2.40 1.51 -0.09
N ILE A 105 -2.78 0.25 0.10
CA ILE A 105 -3.39 -0.60 -0.92
C ILE A 105 -4.63 -1.22 -0.28
N SER A 106 -5.80 -0.66 -0.57
CA SER A 106 -7.04 -1.02 0.13
C SER A 106 -8.13 -1.50 -0.82
N PHE A 107 -9.14 -2.16 -0.26
CA PHE A 107 -10.38 -2.56 -0.95
C PHE A 107 -10.16 -3.49 -2.15
N HIS A 108 -9.83 -4.75 -1.90
CA HIS A 108 -9.72 -5.82 -2.91
C HIS A 108 -8.67 -5.54 -4.01
N SER A 109 -7.62 -4.79 -3.69
CA SER A 109 -6.62 -4.35 -4.65
C SER A 109 -5.45 -5.34 -4.78
N ILE A 110 -5.21 -6.20 -3.78
CA ILE A 110 -4.02 -7.07 -3.76
C ILE A 110 -4.30 -8.48 -3.22
N SER A 111 -3.52 -9.46 -3.70
CA SER A 111 -3.52 -10.86 -3.28
C SER A 111 -2.20 -11.26 -2.59
N ASP A 112 -2.15 -12.47 -2.04
CA ASP A 112 -0.95 -13.01 -1.37
C ASP A 112 0.35 -12.88 -2.17
N ARG A 113 0.29 -13.15 -3.48
CA ARG A 113 1.46 -13.03 -4.36
C ARG A 113 1.96 -11.58 -4.41
N GLY A 114 1.04 -10.62 -4.51
CA GLY A 114 1.38 -9.20 -4.48
C GLY A 114 2.03 -8.79 -3.16
N VAL A 115 1.46 -9.22 -2.03
CA VAL A 115 1.99 -8.94 -0.70
C VAL A 115 3.40 -9.51 -0.54
N THR A 116 3.64 -10.72 -1.02
CA THR A 116 4.96 -11.38 -0.93
C THR A 116 6.03 -10.56 -1.66
N ASN A 117 5.74 -10.12 -2.89
CA ASN A 117 6.64 -9.28 -3.69
C ASN A 117 6.89 -7.91 -3.04
N ILE A 118 5.86 -7.30 -2.45
CA ILE A 118 6.01 -6.04 -1.72
C ILE A 118 6.89 -6.24 -0.49
N CYS A 119 6.68 -7.31 0.29
CA CYS A 119 7.52 -7.63 1.46
C CYS A 119 9.01 -7.73 1.07
N GLN A 120 9.33 -8.46 0.00
CA GLN A 120 10.70 -8.58 -0.51
C GLN A 120 11.31 -7.22 -0.92
N ALA A 121 10.53 -6.37 -1.58
CA ALA A 121 10.99 -5.03 -1.94
C ALA A 121 11.24 -4.16 -0.69
N LEU A 122 10.41 -4.31 0.33
CA LEU A 122 10.49 -3.53 1.57
C LEU A 122 11.63 -3.96 2.50
N GLU A 123 12.16 -5.18 2.39
CA GLU A 123 13.36 -5.59 3.14
C GLU A 123 14.56 -4.66 2.90
N ARG A 124 14.68 -4.10 1.68
CA ARG A 124 15.75 -3.16 1.28
C ARG A 124 15.29 -1.71 1.27
N ASN A 125 14.02 -1.45 1.56
CA ASN A 125 13.50 -0.10 1.68
C ASN A 125 13.68 0.41 3.13
N SER A 126 14.25 1.59 3.29
CA SER A 126 14.52 2.21 4.58
C SER A 126 13.68 3.47 4.85
N THR A 127 12.70 3.76 3.98
CA THR A 127 11.95 5.03 3.98
C THR A 127 10.48 4.84 4.32
N LEU A 128 9.90 3.68 3.96
CA LEU A 128 8.51 3.36 4.23
C LEU A 128 8.33 3.11 5.73
N THR A 129 7.43 3.87 6.34
CA THR A 129 7.10 3.81 7.78
C THR A 129 5.67 3.34 8.04
N SER A 130 4.79 3.39 7.03
CA SER A 130 3.41 2.94 7.13
C SER A 130 3.01 2.11 5.91
N LEU A 131 2.53 0.90 6.16
CA LEU A 131 1.93 0.02 5.17
C LEU A 131 0.49 -0.28 5.59
N ASP A 132 -0.47 0.11 4.76
CA ASP A 132 -1.88 -0.18 4.97
C ASP A 132 -2.40 -1.14 3.90
N LEU A 133 -2.88 -2.31 4.33
CA LEU A 133 -3.43 -3.37 3.48
C LEU A 133 -4.91 -3.64 3.80
N TYR A 134 -5.61 -2.63 4.32
CA TYR A 134 -6.99 -2.74 4.76
C TYR A 134 -7.94 -3.30 3.69
N CYS A 135 -8.83 -4.19 4.11
CA CYS A 135 -9.92 -4.70 3.28
C CYS A 135 -9.43 -5.40 2.00
N ASN A 136 -8.39 -6.23 2.13
CA ASN A 136 -7.94 -7.15 1.08
C ASN A 136 -8.16 -8.61 1.51
N PRO A 137 -9.33 -9.19 1.23
CA PRO A 137 -9.64 -10.56 1.65
C PRO A 137 -8.84 -11.63 0.90
N LEU A 138 -8.13 -11.27 -0.18
CA LEU A 138 -7.20 -12.17 -0.88
C LEU A 138 -5.81 -12.23 -0.24
N ILE A 139 -5.62 -11.55 0.89
CA ILE A 139 -4.49 -11.76 1.79
C ILE A 139 -4.90 -12.85 2.77
N THR A 140 -4.38 -14.06 2.57
CA THR A 140 -4.69 -15.25 3.36
C THR A 140 -3.49 -15.65 4.21
N SER A 141 -3.55 -16.81 4.86
CA SER A 141 -2.43 -17.37 5.64
C SER A 141 -1.14 -17.56 4.82
N THR A 142 -1.23 -17.64 3.49
CA THR A 142 -0.04 -17.66 2.61
C THR A 142 0.85 -16.42 2.78
N SER A 143 0.27 -15.24 3.05
CA SER A 143 1.06 -14.02 3.33
C SER A 143 1.67 -13.98 4.72
N GLY A 144 1.23 -14.83 5.66
CA GLY A 144 1.61 -14.74 7.08
C GLY A 144 3.13 -14.82 7.31
N GLN A 145 3.81 -15.72 6.59
CA GLN A 145 5.25 -15.88 6.67
C GLN A 145 6.01 -14.69 6.05
N ALA A 146 5.57 -14.20 4.89
CA ALA A 146 6.21 -13.06 4.22
C ALA A 146 6.09 -11.78 5.05
N LEU A 147 4.90 -11.52 5.64
CA LEU A 147 4.68 -10.40 6.54
C LEU A 147 5.55 -10.53 7.80
N SER A 148 5.59 -11.71 8.43
CA SER A 148 6.43 -11.97 9.60
C SER A 148 7.91 -11.74 9.30
N HIS A 149 8.39 -12.26 8.17
CA HIS A 149 9.77 -12.08 7.72
C HIS A 149 10.12 -10.61 7.45
N LEU A 150 9.22 -9.86 6.79
CA LEU A 150 9.37 -8.42 6.62
C LEU A 150 9.52 -7.73 7.98
N LEU A 151 8.65 -8.05 8.93
CA LEU A 151 8.65 -7.41 10.24
C LEU A 151 9.90 -7.74 11.06
N LEU A 152 10.53 -8.89 10.87
CA LEU A 152 11.79 -9.21 11.53
C LEU A 152 12.99 -8.46 10.92
N ASN A 153 12.99 -8.27 9.60
CA ASN A 153 14.17 -7.81 8.86
C ASN A 153 14.14 -6.34 8.45
N ASN A 154 12.96 -5.70 8.44
CA ASN A 154 12.84 -4.28 8.13
C ASN A 154 13.01 -3.40 9.38
N SER A 155 13.76 -2.30 9.25
CA SER A 155 14.07 -1.39 10.36
C SER A 155 13.36 -0.03 10.29
N SER A 156 12.56 0.21 9.24
CA SER A 156 11.87 1.48 8.98
C SER A 156 10.37 1.44 9.26
N LEU A 157 9.72 0.28 9.15
CA LEU A 157 8.27 0.14 9.25
C LEU A 157 7.81 0.30 10.70
N VAL A 158 6.92 1.26 10.92
CA VAL A 158 6.37 1.62 12.24
C VAL A 158 4.91 1.23 12.35
N LYS A 159 4.15 1.31 11.25
CA LYS A 159 2.71 1.07 11.21
C LYS A 159 2.36 0.02 10.18
N LEU A 160 1.57 -0.96 10.57
CA LEU A 160 1.03 -1.99 9.69
C LEU A 160 -0.47 -2.17 9.98
N ASN A 161 -1.29 -2.11 8.94
CA ASN A 161 -2.73 -2.38 9.04
C ASN A 161 -3.10 -3.60 8.20
N LEU A 162 -3.64 -4.62 8.86
CA LEU A 162 -4.06 -5.90 8.26
C LEU A 162 -5.54 -6.20 8.54
N MET A 163 -6.32 -5.20 8.95
CA MET A 163 -7.75 -5.37 9.18
C MET A 163 -8.48 -5.74 7.89
N LYS A 164 -9.54 -6.53 8.02
CA LYS A 164 -10.36 -7.05 6.93
C LYS A 164 -9.55 -7.83 5.90
N THR A 165 -8.60 -8.63 6.38
CA THR A 165 -7.90 -9.66 5.58
C THR A 165 -8.43 -11.05 5.94
N SER A 166 -7.99 -12.07 5.20
CA SER A 166 -8.32 -13.47 5.47
C SER A 166 -7.18 -14.21 6.18
N LEU A 167 -6.32 -13.48 6.90
CA LEU A 167 -5.27 -14.08 7.73
C LEU A 167 -5.88 -14.99 8.79
N SER A 168 -5.30 -16.18 8.95
CA SER A 168 -5.65 -17.08 10.06
C SER A 168 -5.12 -16.53 11.38
N THR A 169 -5.74 -16.91 12.50
CA THR A 169 -5.23 -16.57 13.84
C THR A 169 -3.79 -17.05 14.03
N GLU A 170 -3.43 -18.21 13.48
CA GLU A 170 -2.04 -18.70 13.48
C GLU A 170 -1.07 -17.74 12.78
N SER A 171 -1.45 -17.20 11.62
CA SER A 171 -0.65 -16.19 10.92
C SER A 171 -0.49 -14.92 11.75
N ILE A 172 -1.55 -14.52 12.46
CA ILE A 172 -1.48 -13.38 13.38
C ILE A 172 -0.52 -13.67 14.55
N LEU A 173 -0.52 -14.87 15.11
CA LEU A 173 0.43 -15.25 16.16
C LEU A 173 1.89 -15.16 15.70
N PHE A 174 2.21 -15.56 14.46
CA PHE A 174 3.56 -15.35 13.89
C PHE A 174 3.93 -13.87 13.75
N ILE A 175 2.97 -13.04 13.36
CA ILE A 175 3.15 -11.58 13.25
C ILE A 175 3.36 -10.97 14.65
N LEU A 176 2.60 -11.41 15.66
CA LEU A 176 2.77 -10.99 17.06
C LEU A 176 4.16 -11.35 17.59
N GLN A 177 4.65 -12.56 17.29
CA GLN A 177 6.01 -12.96 17.60
C GLN A 177 7.04 -12.06 16.90
N SER A 178 6.84 -11.76 15.62
CA SER A 178 7.76 -10.92 14.85
C SER A 178 7.86 -9.49 15.41
N ILE A 179 6.74 -8.89 15.85
CA ILE A 179 6.79 -7.59 16.53
C ILE A 179 7.35 -7.68 17.95
N MET A 180 7.26 -8.84 18.63
CA MET A 180 7.96 -9.03 19.89
C MET A 180 9.46 -8.85 19.71
N ASP A 181 10.01 -9.46 18.67
CA ASP A 181 11.45 -9.46 18.42
C ASP A 181 11.91 -8.14 17.78
N ASN A 182 11.11 -7.55 16.89
CA ASN A 182 11.37 -6.24 16.31
C ASN A 182 10.54 -5.13 16.98
N LYS A 183 11.22 -4.26 17.76
CA LYS A 183 10.59 -3.14 18.47
C LYS A 183 10.27 -1.92 17.60
N LYS A 184 10.53 -1.93 16.29
CA LYS A 184 10.26 -0.79 15.39
C LYS A 184 8.77 -0.59 15.12
N VAL A 185 8.01 -1.66 14.91
CA VAL A 185 6.57 -1.57 14.69
C VAL A 185 5.90 -1.08 15.97
N ARG A 186 5.30 0.11 15.95
CA ARG A 186 4.61 0.70 17.11
C ARG A 186 3.09 0.62 17.00
N ARG A 187 2.56 0.29 15.82
CA ARG A 187 1.12 0.17 15.61
C ARG A 187 0.82 -0.93 14.61
N LEU A 188 0.20 -1.99 15.10
CA LEU A 188 -0.33 -3.10 14.32
C LEU A 188 -1.85 -3.12 14.48
N ARG A 189 -2.58 -2.90 13.39
CA ARG A 189 -4.05 -2.93 13.39
C ARG A 189 -4.55 -4.27 12.87
N LEU A 190 -5.43 -4.91 13.65
CA LEU A 190 -5.95 -6.25 13.40
C LEU A 190 -7.45 -6.33 13.67
N ASP A 191 -8.13 -7.27 13.02
CA ASP A 191 -9.55 -7.51 13.25
C ASP A 191 -9.80 -8.04 14.67
N LYS A 192 -10.78 -7.44 15.38
CA LYS A 192 -11.20 -7.85 16.72
C LYS A 192 -11.56 -9.33 16.84
N ARG A 193 -11.93 -10.00 15.74
CA ARG A 193 -12.23 -11.44 15.71
C ARG A 193 -11.08 -12.33 16.19
N HIS A 194 -9.82 -11.88 16.08
CA HIS A 194 -8.67 -12.67 16.54
C HIS A 194 -8.24 -12.33 17.97
N LYS A 195 -8.79 -11.26 18.57
CA LYS A 195 -8.32 -10.66 19.82
C LYS A 195 -8.27 -11.67 20.97
N GLU A 196 -9.39 -12.31 21.25
CA GLU A 196 -9.52 -13.21 22.39
C GLU A 196 -8.58 -14.40 22.29
N THR A 197 -8.58 -15.09 21.14
CA THR A 197 -7.68 -16.21 20.90
C THR A 197 -6.22 -15.79 20.97
N CYS A 198 -5.83 -14.66 20.38
CA CYS A 198 -4.44 -14.20 20.42
C CYS A 198 -3.98 -13.88 21.85
N ILE A 199 -4.81 -13.18 22.64
CA ILE A 199 -4.48 -12.84 24.03
C ILE A 199 -4.33 -14.11 24.88
N ASN A 200 -5.21 -15.09 24.69
CA ASN A 200 -5.19 -16.32 25.48
C ASN A 200 -4.08 -17.29 25.04
N THR A 201 -3.73 -17.31 23.76
CA THR A 201 -2.74 -18.24 23.20
C THR A 201 -1.32 -17.69 23.24
N TYR A 202 -1.12 -16.36 23.21
CA TYR A 202 0.20 -15.75 23.16
C TYR A 202 0.66 -15.26 24.54
N PRO A 203 1.49 -16.01 25.29
CA PRO A 203 1.74 -15.76 26.72
C PRO A 203 2.34 -14.38 27.00
N ASN A 204 3.10 -13.87 26.04
CA ASN A 204 3.84 -12.61 26.17
C ASN A 204 3.10 -11.42 25.54
N TYR A 205 1.80 -11.54 25.24
CA TYR A 205 1.01 -10.46 24.64
C TYR A 205 1.07 -9.14 25.44
N HIS A 206 1.09 -9.23 26.78
CA HIS A 206 1.18 -8.06 27.66
C HIS A 206 2.41 -7.16 27.41
N LEU A 207 3.48 -7.69 26.81
CA LEU A 207 4.70 -6.95 26.45
C LEU A 207 4.59 -6.15 25.14
N ILE A 208 3.54 -6.40 24.35
CA ILE A 208 3.32 -5.77 23.04
C ILE A 208 1.91 -5.18 22.89
N GLN A 209 1.07 -5.28 23.91
CA GLN A 209 -0.34 -4.89 23.87
C GLN A 209 -0.56 -3.41 23.53
N ASP A 210 0.37 -2.53 23.89
CA ASP A 210 0.36 -1.09 23.60
C ASP A 210 0.61 -0.79 22.11
N ARG A 211 1.08 -1.79 21.37
CA ARG A 211 1.41 -1.70 19.94
C ARG A 211 0.35 -2.33 19.05
N VAL A 212 -0.69 -2.96 19.62
CA VAL A 212 -1.71 -3.72 18.88
C VAL A 212 -3.08 -3.10 19.09
N ASP A 213 -3.67 -2.60 18.00
CA ASP A 213 -5.01 -2.05 17.96
C ASP A 213 -5.97 -3.12 17.39
N TRP A 214 -6.91 -3.58 18.22
CA TRP A 214 -7.99 -4.50 17.81
C TRP A 214 -9.27 -3.72 17.49
N LEU A 215 -9.68 -3.67 16.23
CA LEU A 215 -10.77 -2.83 15.71
C LEU A 215 -11.82 -3.62 14.91
#